data_AF-A0A9R0RN82-F1
#
_entry.id   AF-A0A9R0RN82-F1
#
_cell.length_a   1.000
_cell.length_b   1.000
_cell.length_c   1.000
_cell.angle_alpha   90.00
_cell.angle_beta   90.00
_cell.angle_gamma   90.00
#
_symmetry.space_group_name_H-M   'P 1'
#
loop_
_entity.id
_entity.type
_entity.pdbx_description
1 polymer ?
#
loop_
_entity_poly.entity_id
_entity_poly.type
_entity_poly.pdbx_seq_one_letter_code
_entity_poly.pdbx_strand_id
1 'polypeptide(L)' 'MEKGKAPAEAAESAAACAARLAREWSTWAMKNAKVVAHYGFIPLVILVGMRSEPKPSLAQLLSPV' A
#
# COMPACT_ATOMS: atom_id res chain seq x y z
N MET A 1 15.59 8.32 43.37
CA MET A 1 14.35 8.05 42.62
C MET A 1 14.65 8.23 41.14
N GLU A 2 15.14 7.20 40.43
CA GLU A 2 15.51 7.33 38.99
C GLU A 2 15.15 6.08 38.16
N LYS A 3 14.14 5.30 38.58
CA LYS A 3 13.77 4.06 37.89
C LYS A 3 12.63 4.21 36.85
N GLY A 4 12.26 5.44 36.50
CA GLY A 4 11.09 5.73 35.64
C GLY A 4 11.37 6.43 34.31
N LYS A 5 12.59 6.94 34.07
CA LYS A 5 12.86 7.81 32.90
C LYS A 5 13.22 7.04 31.62
N ALA A 6 13.95 5.92 31.75
CA ALA A 6 14.39 5.10 30.62
C ALA A 6 13.27 4.51 29.72
N PRO A 7 12.16 3.97 30.25
CA PRO A 7 11.11 3.40 29.39
C PRO A 7 10.28 4.48 28.67
N ALA A 8 10.16 5.68 29.24
CA ALA A 8 9.44 6.79 28.63
C ALA A 8 10.23 7.41 27.47
N GLU A 9 11.54 7.63 27.63
CA GLU A 9 12.41 8.15 26.56
C GLU A 9 12.61 7.11 25.43
N ALA A 10 12.62 5.81 25.75
CA ALA A 10 12.66 4.74 24.76
C ALA A 10 11.34 4.62 23.96
N ALA A 11 10.20 4.82 24.61
CA ALA A 11 8.90 4.83 23.95
C ALA A 11 8.71 6.08 23.08
N GLU A 12 9.17 7.24 23.54
CA GLU A 12 9.13 8.50 22.79
C GLU A 12 10.04 8.44 21.54
N SER A 13 11.23 7.86 21.67
CA SER A 13 12.14 7.63 20.54
C SER A 13 11.62 6.57 19.56
N ALA A 14 10.96 5.51 20.04
CA ALA A 14 10.29 4.54 19.18
C ALA A 14 9.12 5.15 18.40
N ALA A 15 8.31 6.00 19.05
CA ALA A 15 7.23 6.73 18.39
C ALA A 15 7.75 7.72 17.35
N ALA A 16 8.85 8.44 17.64
CA ALA A 16 9.51 9.32 16.69
C ALA A 16 10.10 8.54 15.49
N CYS A 17 10.64 7.35 15.73
CA CYS A 17 11.17 6.47 14.68
C CYS A 17 10.03 5.95 13.79
N ALA A 18 8.93 5.47 14.38
CA ALA A 18 7.73 5.05 13.64
C ALA A 18 7.14 6.19 12.81
N ALA A 19 7.09 7.41 13.35
CA ALA A 19 6.63 8.59 12.63
C ALA A 19 7.53 8.93 11.44
N ARG A 20 8.86 8.79 11.57
CA ARG A 20 9.81 8.98 10.46
C ARG A 20 9.61 7.94 9.36
N LEU A 21 9.53 6.65 9.73
CA LEU A 21 9.26 5.57 8.79
C LEU A 21 7.93 5.81 8.07
N ALA A 22 6.85 6.10 8.80
CA ALA A 22 5.55 6.39 8.21
C ALA A 22 5.61 7.56 7.22
N ARG A 23 6.38 8.62 7.52
CA ARG A 23 6.59 9.75 6.60
C ARG A 23 7.40 9.38 5.37
N GLU A 24 8.48 8.62 5.53
CA GLU A 24 9.30 8.15 4.41
C GLU A 24 8.48 7.25 3.48
N TRP A 25 7.72 6.31 4.06
CA TRP A 25 6.81 5.42 3.33
C TRP A 25 5.69 6.19 2.62
N SER A 26 5.07 7.16 3.31
CA SER A 26 4.01 7.98 2.71
C SER A 26 4.54 8.86 1.58
N THR A 27 5.75 9.41 1.72
CA THR A 27 6.39 10.24 0.70
C THR A 27 6.79 9.41 -0.51
N TRP A 28 7.34 8.21 -0.28
CA TRP A 28 7.62 7.27 -1.36
C TRP A 28 6.35 6.82 -2.08
N ALA A 29 5.28 6.52 -1.33
CA ALA A 29 3.99 6.14 -1.89
C ALA A 29 3.38 7.27 -2.73
N MET A 30 3.39 8.52 -2.25
CA MET A 30 2.92 9.69 -3.00
C MET A 30 3.66 9.88 -4.33
N LYS A 31 4.99 9.72 -4.33
CA LYS A 31 5.80 9.80 -5.57
C LYS A 31 5.44 8.71 -6.58
N ASN A 32 5.13 7.51 -6.10
CA ASN A 32 4.79 6.36 -6.94
C ASN A 32 3.28 6.25 -7.20
N ALA A 33 2.45 7.09 -6.59
CA ALA A 33 0.99 7.00 -6.67
C ALA A 33 0.48 7.05 -8.11
N LYS A 34 1.09 7.89 -8.96
CA LYS A 34 0.75 7.94 -10.39
C LYS A 34 1.05 6.64 -11.12
N VAL A 35 2.20 6.03 -10.86
CA VAL A 35 2.62 4.76 -11.50
C VAL A 35 1.70 3.63 -11.04
N VAL A 36 1.46 3.53 -9.74
CA VAL A 36 0.57 2.52 -9.15
C VAL A 36 -0.86 2.69 -9.66
N ALA A 37 -1.38 3.93 -9.75
CA ALA A 37 -2.70 4.17 -10.32
C ALA A 37 -2.75 3.83 -11.81
N HIS A 38 -1.76 4.27 -12.60
CA HIS A 38 -1.77 4.08 -14.04
C HIS A 38 -1.69 2.60 -14.46
N TYR A 39 -0.83 1.83 -13.78
CA TYR A 39 -0.64 0.42 -14.11
C TYR A 39 -1.44 -0.54 -13.23
N GLY A 40 -1.92 -0.10 -12.07
CA GLY A 40 -2.67 -0.93 -11.13
C GLY A 40 -4.19 -0.79 -11.24
N PHE A 41 -4.71 0.33 -11.74
CA PHE A 41 -6.17 0.54 -11.81
C PHE A 41 -6.87 -0.47 -12.72
N ILE A 42 -6.38 -0.64 -13.95
CA ILE A 42 -6.99 -1.56 -14.92
C ILE A 42 -6.90 -3.02 -14.43
N PRO A 43 -5.74 -3.54 -13.98
CA PRO A 43 -5.65 -4.90 -13.43
C PRO A 43 -6.55 -5.13 -12.21
N LEU A 44 -6.67 -4.13 -11.33
CA LEU A 44 -7.53 -4.21 -10.15
C LEU A 44 -9.01 -4.35 -10.53
N VAL A 45 -9.48 -3.52 -11.47
CA VAL A 45 -10.86 -3.58 -11.96
C VAL A 45 -11.16 -4.93 -12.60
N ILE A 46 -10.23 -5.46 -13.39
CA ILE A 46 -10.35 -6.80 -14.00
C ILE A 46 -10.48 -7.86 -12.91
N LEU A 47 -9.62 -7.84 -11.89
CA LEU A 47 -9.67 -8.84 -10.80
C LEU A 47 -11.00 -8.82 -10.04
N VAL A 48 -11.57 -7.63 -9.79
CA VAL A 48 -12.87 -7.47 -9.15
C VAL A 48 -14.02 -7.90 -10.07
N GLY A 49 -13.98 -7.53 -11.35
CA GLY A 49 -15.03 -7.86 -12.32
C GLY A 49 -15.09 -9.34 -12.71
N MET A 50 -13.93 -10.02 -12.68
CA MET A 50 -13.80 -11.46 -12.97
C MET A 50 -14.35 -12.38 -11.87
N ARG A 51 -15.03 -11.85 -10.84
CA ARG A 51 -15.75 -12.66 -9.84
C ARG A 51 -17.08 -13.25 -10.34
N SER A 52 -17.45 -12.96 -11.59
CA SER A 52 -18.66 -13.47 -12.25
C SER A 52 -18.45 -14.89 -12.76
N GLU A 53 -19.36 -15.81 -12.45
CA GLU A 53 -19.37 -17.17 -13.03
C GLU A 53 -20.18 -17.19 -14.35
N PRO A 54 -19.69 -17.86 -15.41
CA PRO A 54 -18.39 -18.52 -15.56
C PRO A 54 -17.25 -17.51 -15.75
N LYS A 55 -16.09 -17.78 -15.15
CA LYS A 55 -14.95 -16.85 -15.13
C LYS A 55 -14.43 -16.61 -16.56
N PRO A 56 -14.51 -15.37 -17.09
CA PRO A 56 -14.07 -15.09 -18.45
C PRO A 56 -12.56 -15.34 -18.57
N SER A 57 -12.12 -15.94 -19.68
CA SER A 57 -10.69 -16.12 -19.93
C SER A 57 -10.03 -14.75 -20.18
N LEU A 58 -8.83 -14.51 -19.65
CA LEU A 58 -8.07 -13.28 -19.92
C LEU A 58 -7.85 -13.07 -21.43
N ALA A 59 -7.75 -14.17 -22.18
CA ALA A 59 -7.65 -14.15 -23.63
C ALA A 59 -8.92 -13.56 -24.29
N GLN A 60 -10.12 -13.87 -23.82
CA GLN A 60 -11.37 -13.27 -24.32
C GLN A 60 -11.54 -11.80 -23.95
N LEU A 61 -10.99 -11.36 -22.81
CA LEU A 61 -11.07 -9.96 -22.39
C LEU A 61 -10.15 -9.04 -23.23
N LEU A 62 -9.03 -9.59 -23.70
CA LEU A 62 -7.99 -8.85 -24.42
C LEU A 62 -8.00 -9.10 -25.93
N SER A 63 -8.69 -10.13 -26.42
CA SER A 63 -8.88 -10.32 -27.85
C SER A 63 -10.01 -9.41 -28.36
N PRO A 64 -9.78 -8.54 -29.35
CA PRO A 64 -10.89 -8.06 -30.16
C PRO A 64 -11.49 -9.30 -30.84
N VAL A 65 -12.79 -9.51 -30.65
CA VAL A 65 -13.55 -10.63 -31.24
C VAL A 65 -13.34 -10.69 -32.76
#